data_AF-A0A3M8CFW2-F1
#
_entry.id   AF-A0A3M8CFW2-F1
#
_cell.length_a   1.000
_cell.length_b   1.000
_cell.length_c   1.000
_cell.angle_alpha   90.00
_cell.angle_beta   90.00
_cell.angle_gamma   90.00
#
_symmetry.space_group_name_H-M   'P 1'
#
loop_
_entity.id
_entity.type
_entity.pdbx_description
1 polymer ?
#
loop_
_entity_poly.entity_id
_entity_poly.type
_entity_poly.pdbx_seq_one_letter_code
_entity_poly.pdbx_strand_id
1 'polypeptide(L)'
;MKHWKQGIVATVLLMGMVMPFGAQAADHQVQPKAGTYTSVPEQENNHHGHHKFRMRMSAHQKMYMTLLAEKYTPSQVAEWQTVLKEREKLITELKAARETSGQEEKVEEKGKAPESADRKEKQGEDTNRRAKMEKFRKVHEEFDTAIETEDAAKIKEVLPKLLEQLKAKNERMAKKLAETKK
;
A
#
# COMPACT_ATOMS: atom_id res chain seq x y z
N MET A 1 -28.56 1.68 29.09
CA MET A 1 -28.81 0.24 29.32
C MET A 1 -29.84 -0.23 28.31
N LYS A 2 -29.45 -1.03 27.32
CA LYS A 2 -30.35 -1.86 26.49
C LYS A 2 -29.49 -2.96 25.86
N HIS A 3 -29.79 -4.18 26.27
CA HIS A 3 -29.05 -5.39 25.99
C HIS A 3 -29.42 -5.89 24.59
N TRP A 4 -28.47 -5.97 23.66
CA TRP A 4 -28.65 -6.74 22.43
C TRP A 4 -27.85 -8.04 22.56
N LYS A 5 -28.55 -9.09 23.00
CA LYS A 5 -28.03 -10.43 23.15
C LYS A 5 -27.95 -11.13 21.78
N GLN A 6 -26.81 -11.77 21.58
CA GLN A 6 -26.63 -13.15 21.09
C GLN A 6 -27.38 -13.59 19.83
N GLY A 7 -26.59 -13.77 18.76
CA GLY A 7 -26.86 -14.72 17.69
C GLY A 7 -25.54 -15.38 17.28
N ILE A 8 -25.26 -16.55 17.85
CA ILE A 8 -24.19 -17.45 17.39
C ILE A 8 -24.77 -18.24 16.21
N VAL A 9 -24.12 -18.19 15.05
CA VAL A 9 -24.27 -19.23 14.02
C VAL A 9 -22.88 -19.72 13.68
N ALA A 10 -22.58 -20.92 14.15
CA ALA A 10 -21.43 -21.69 13.76
C ALA A 10 -21.72 -22.33 12.39
N THR A 11 -20.86 -22.07 11.41
CA THR A 11 -20.84 -22.86 10.18
C THR A 11 -19.45 -23.44 10.04
N VAL A 12 -19.31 -24.69 10.51
CA VAL A 12 -18.19 -25.57 10.18
C VAL A 12 -18.42 -26.05 8.75
N LEU A 13 -17.50 -25.73 7.84
CA LEU A 13 -17.41 -26.43 6.56
C LEU A 13 -15.97 -26.94 6.39
N LEU A 14 -15.80 -28.22 6.69
CA LEU A 14 -14.65 -29.04 6.33
C LEU A 14 -14.81 -29.47 4.87
N MET A 15 -13.91 -29.05 3.99
CA MET A 15 -13.63 -29.77 2.76
C MET A 15 -12.13 -29.82 2.55
N GLY A 16 -11.56 -30.99 2.87
CA GLY A 16 -10.24 -31.37 2.41
C GLY A 16 -10.29 -31.65 0.90
N MET A 17 -9.29 -31.15 0.19
CA MET A 17 -8.93 -31.66 -1.12
C MET A 17 -7.47 -32.07 -1.10
N VAL A 18 -7.29 -33.38 -1.22
CA VAL A 18 -6.05 -34.06 -1.60
C VAL A 18 -5.69 -33.62 -3.01
N MET A 19 -4.46 -33.17 -3.23
CA MET A 19 -3.89 -33.08 -4.58
C MET A 19 -2.61 -33.93 -4.63
N PRO A 20 -2.45 -34.79 -5.67
CA PRO A 20 -1.35 -35.72 -5.81
C PRO A 20 -0.05 -35.03 -6.24
N PHE A 21 1.05 -35.54 -5.67
CA PHE A 21 2.42 -35.28 -6.10
C PHE A 21 2.63 -35.72 -7.54
N GLY A 22 2.85 -34.75 -8.44
CA GLY A 22 3.42 -34.99 -9.76
C GLY A 22 4.93 -34.78 -9.70
N ALA A 23 5.70 -35.87 -9.60
CA ALA A 23 7.12 -35.87 -9.92
C ALA A 23 7.29 -35.86 -11.45
N GLN A 24 8.09 -34.93 -11.97
CA GLN A 24 8.75 -35.11 -13.26
C GLN A 24 10.24 -34.80 -13.10
N ALA A 25 11.03 -35.86 -13.22
CA ALA A 25 12.42 -35.79 -13.62
C ALA A 25 12.47 -35.89 -15.15
N ALA A 26 13.20 -34.99 -15.80
CA ALA A 26 13.78 -35.23 -17.11
C ALA A 26 14.96 -34.27 -17.31
N ASP A 27 16.11 -34.91 -17.16
CA ASP A 27 17.41 -34.60 -17.73
C ASP A 27 17.33 -34.06 -19.16
N HIS A 28 18.01 -32.95 -19.45
CA HIS A 28 19.08 -32.87 -20.45
C HIS A 28 19.39 -31.42 -20.86
N GLN A 29 20.70 -31.22 -20.96
CA GLN A 29 21.40 -30.53 -22.05
C GLN A 29 21.78 -29.04 -21.94
N VAL A 30 23.10 -28.89 -22.03
CA VAL A 30 23.87 -27.92 -22.83
C VAL A 30 24.26 -26.63 -22.11
N GLN A 31 25.53 -26.64 -21.68
CA GLN A 31 26.34 -25.43 -21.52
C GLN A 31 26.42 -24.66 -22.83
N PRO A 32 26.28 -23.33 -22.81
CA PRO A 32 26.91 -22.47 -23.79
C PRO A 32 28.15 -21.78 -23.19
N LYS A 33 29.27 -22.10 -23.84
CA LYS A 33 30.50 -21.33 -24.08
C LYS A 33 30.59 -19.94 -23.45
N ALA A 34 31.73 -19.75 -22.77
CA ALA A 34 32.33 -18.46 -22.46
C ALA A 34 32.36 -17.53 -23.70
N GLY A 35 31.52 -16.51 -23.66
CA GLY A 35 31.51 -15.39 -24.59
C GLY A 35 32.03 -14.15 -23.87
N THR A 36 33.14 -13.63 -24.39
CA THR A 36 33.63 -12.25 -24.28
C THR A 36 32.68 -11.23 -23.65
N TYR A 37 33.11 -10.67 -22.52
CA TYR A 37 32.51 -9.51 -21.86
C TYR A 37 32.73 -8.27 -22.74
N THR A 38 31.72 -7.93 -23.55
CA THR A 38 31.60 -6.58 -24.08
C THR A 38 30.95 -5.73 -23.00
N SER A 39 31.72 -4.78 -22.47
CA SER A 39 31.24 -3.74 -21.55
C SER A 39 30.14 -2.93 -22.23
N VAL A 40 28.89 -3.26 -21.90
CA VAL A 40 27.71 -2.44 -22.20
C VAL A 40 27.84 -1.18 -21.34
N PRO A 41 27.75 0.04 -21.92
CA PRO A 41 27.71 1.24 -21.12
C PRO A 41 26.50 1.19 -20.21
N GLU A 42 26.77 1.40 -18.92
CA GLU A 42 25.82 1.55 -17.83
C GLU A 42 24.68 2.48 -18.26
N GLN A 43 23.55 1.87 -18.63
CA GLN A 43 22.30 2.57 -18.86
C GLN A 43 21.83 3.02 -17.48
N GLU A 44 22.26 4.22 -17.10
CA GLU A 44 21.85 4.96 -15.92
C GLU A 44 20.31 4.97 -15.91
N ASN A 45 19.74 4.08 -15.10
CA ASN A 45 18.32 3.92 -14.89
C ASN A 45 17.79 5.16 -14.15
N ASN A 46 17.63 6.24 -14.89
CA ASN A 46 17.03 7.47 -14.43
C ASN A 46 15.50 7.30 -14.38
N HIS A 47 15.05 6.42 -13.50
CA HIS A 47 13.63 6.18 -13.20
C HIS A 47 13.10 7.25 -12.22
N HIS A 48 13.27 8.53 -12.54
CA HIS A 48 12.70 9.63 -11.76
C HIS A 48 11.59 10.31 -12.57
N GLY A 49 10.35 9.79 -12.50
CA GLY A 49 9.27 10.41 -13.28
C GLY A 49 7.82 10.03 -12.99
N HIS A 50 7.49 8.96 -12.26
CA HIS A 50 6.09 8.54 -12.09
C HIS A 50 5.65 8.39 -10.62
N HIS A 51 5.81 9.45 -9.83
CA HIS A 51 5.15 9.55 -8.51
C HIS A 51 3.71 10.08 -8.58
N LYS A 52 3.14 10.26 -9.76
CA LYS A 52 1.73 10.66 -9.90
C LYS A 52 0.86 9.41 -9.71
N PHE A 53 0.20 9.32 -8.55
CA PHE A 53 -0.87 8.38 -8.19
C PHE A 53 -0.53 7.04 -7.50
N ARG A 54 0.47 6.98 -6.61
CA ARG A 54 0.53 5.93 -5.56
C ARG A 54 -0.58 6.02 -4.49
N MET A 55 -1.70 6.68 -4.81
CA MET A 55 -2.85 6.85 -3.89
C MET A 55 -3.88 5.73 -4.08
N ARG A 56 -3.99 5.15 -5.28
CA ARG A 56 -4.98 4.11 -5.58
C ARG A 56 -4.42 2.75 -5.17
N MET A 57 -5.09 2.10 -4.22
CA MET A 57 -4.90 0.67 -4.02
C MET A 57 -5.44 -0.06 -5.25
N SER A 58 -4.71 -1.05 -5.75
CA SER A 58 -5.24 -1.89 -6.82
C SER A 58 -6.45 -2.68 -6.30
N ALA A 59 -7.36 -3.08 -7.20
CA ALA A 59 -8.49 -3.92 -6.83
C ALA A 59 -8.02 -5.21 -6.13
N HIS A 60 -6.91 -5.77 -6.60
CA HIS A 60 -6.26 -6.92 -5.98
C HIS A 60 -5.80 -6.63 -4.55
N GLN A 61 -5.12 -5.50 -4.31
CA GLN A 61 -4.66 -5.13 -2.97
C GLN A 61 -5.84 -4.93 -2.00
N LYS A 62 -6.93 -4.29 -2.46
CA LYS A 62 -8.16 -4.11 -1.67
C LYS A 62 -8.79 -5.46 -1.29
N MET A 63 -8.93 -6.36 -2.27
CA MET A 63 -9.45 -7.70 -2.05
C MET A 63 -8.56 -8.48 -1.08
N TYR A 64 -7.25 -8.45 -1.28
CA TYR A 64 -6.28 -9.12 -0.43
C TYR A 64 -6.36 -8.63 1.03
N MET A 65 -6.37 -7.32 1.28
CA MET A 65 -6.53 -6.78 2.63
C MET A 65 -7.88 -7.18 3.27
N THR A 66 -8.95 -7.25 2.49
CA THR A 66 -10.27 -7.65 2.98
C THR A 66 -10.29 -9.12 3.40
N LEU A 67 -9.73 -10.01 2.57
CA LEU A 67 -9.62 -11.44 2.88
C LEU A 67 -8.77 -11.69 4.13
N LEU A 68 -7.67 -10.95 4.29
CA LEU A 68 -6.86 -11.03 5.51
C LEU A 68 -7.62 -10.55 6.74
N ALA A 69 -8.39 -9.46 6.62
CA ALA A 69 -9.21 -8.98 7.72
C ALA A 69 -10.29 -10.01 8.11
N GLU A 70 -10.94 -10.65 7.13
CA GLU A 70 -11.92 -11.70 7.37
C GLU A 70 -11.31 -12.91 8.08
N LYS A 71 -10.11 -13.32 7.64
CA LYS A 71 -9.42 -14.50 8.19
C LYS A 71 -8.86 -14.25 9.59
N TYR A 72 -8.22 -13.12 9.83
CA TYR A 72 -7.41 -12.90 11.04
C TYR A 72 -8.03 -11.92 12.03
N THR A 73 -8.82 -10.94 11.57
CA THR A 73 -9.43 -9.90 12.40
C THR A 73 -10.93 -9.71 12.07
N PRO A 74 -11.77 -10.76 12.21
CA PRO A 74 -13.16 -10.73 11.73
C PRO A 74 -14.01 -9.62 12.39
N SER A 75 -13.67 -9.21 13.61
CA SER A 75 -14.33 -8.10 14.31
C SER A 75 -14.11 -6.73 13.67
N GLN A 76 -13.08 -6.58 12.82
CA GLN A 76 -12.72 -5.31 12.16
C GLN A 76 -13.09 -5.27 10.67
N VAL A 77 -13.68 -6.32 10.10
CA VAL A 77 -13.97 -6.40 8.66
C VAL A 77 -14.85 -5.24 8.19
N ALA A 78 -15.91 -4.92 8.93
CA ALA A 78 -16.80 -3.81 8.61
C ALA A 78 -16.07 -2.46 8.59
N GLU A 79 -15.10 -2.28 9.49
CA GLU A 79 -14.29 -1.08 9.57
C GLU A 79 -13.32 -0.98 8.38
N TRP A 80 -12.63 -2.07 8.05
CA TRP A 80 -11.79 -2.17 6.86
C TRP A 80 -12.55 -1.79 5.59
N GLN A 81 -13.73 -2.37 5.39
CA GLN A 81 -14.57 -2.08 4.22
C GLN A 81 -14.99 -0.61 4.16
N THR A 82 -15.32 -0.02 5.32
CA THR A 82 -15.70 1.40 5.43
C THR A 82 -14.54 2.30 5.03
N VAL A 83 -13.35 2.07 5.60
CA VAL A 83 -12.14 2.87 5.31
C VAL A 83 -11.71 2.72 3.85
N LEU A 84 -11.84 1.53 3.26
CA LEU A 84 -11.53 1.29 1.84
C LEU A 84 -12.51 2.00 0.91
N LYS A 85 -13.82 1.99 1.21
CA LYS A 85 -14.84 2.75 0.46
C LYS A 85 -14.62 4.26 0.56
N GLU A 86 -14.32 4.75 1.75
CA GLU A 86 -14.00 6.16 1.97
C GLU A 86 -12.79 6.57 1.12
N ARG A 87 -11.73 5.75 1.10
CA ARG A 87 -10.55 6.00 0.27
C ARG A 87 -10.90 6.12 -1.21
N GLU A 88 -11.72 5.23 -1.75
CA GLU A 88 -12.15 5.26 -3.15
C GLU A 88 -12.92 6.55 -3.47
N LYS A 89 -13.82 6.96 -2.57
CA LYS A 89 -14.55 8.23 -2.68
C LYS A 89 -13.58 9.43 -2.69
N LEU A 90 -12.66 9.49 -1.73
CA LEU A 90 -11.67 10.58 -1.62
C LEU A 90 -10.77 10.67 -2.85
N ILE A 91 -10.34 9.53 -3.40
CA ILE A 91 -9.52 9.51 -4.64
C ILE A 91 -10.32 10.05 -5.82
N THR A 92 -11.59 9.65 -5.94
CA THR A 92 -12.47 10.11 -7.01
C THR A 92 -12.71 11.61 -6.91
N GLU A 93 -13.01 12.11 -5.71
CA GLU A 93 -13.21 13.54 -5.49
C GLU A 93 -11.94 14.36 -5.71
N LEU A 94 -10.77 13.86 -5.28
CA LEU A 94 -9.49 14.52 -5.52
C LEU A 94 -9.15 14.56 -7.02
N LYS A 95 -9.48 13.50 -7.76
CA LYS A 95 -9.30 13.46 -9.21
C LYS A 95 -10.20 14.50 -9.89
N ALA A 96 -11.49 14.51 -9.57
CA ALA A 96 -12.44 15.47 -10.11
C ALA A 96 -12.05 16.92 -9.77
N ALA A 97 -11.68 17.20 -8.51
CA ALA A 97 -11.24 18.53 -8.09
C ALA A 97 -10.03 19.03 -8.90
N ARG A 98 -9.11 18.12 -9.23
CA ARG A 98 -7.92 18.43 -10.03
C ARG A 98 -8.25 18.72 -11.50
N GLU A 99 -9.15 17.95 -12.09
CA GLU A 99 -9.66 18.18 -13.45
C GLU A 99 -10.35 19.56 -13.51
N THR A 100 -11.18 19.89 -12.51
CA THR A 100 -11.86 21.20 -12.45
C THR A 100 -10.91 22.38 -12.18
N SER A 101 -9.80 22.16 -11.48
CA SER A 101 -8.85 23.23 -11.16
C SER A 101 -7.85 23.52 -12.28
N GLY A 102 -7.97 22.87 -13.45
CA GLY A 102 -7.05 23.06 -14.59
C GLY A 102 -5.59 22.69 -14.29
N GLN A 103 -5.33 21.92 -13.24
CA GLN A 103 -3.98 21.49 -12.82
C GLN A 103 -3.47 20.26 -13.61
N GLU A 104 -4.01 20.03 -14.80
CA GLU A 104 -3.58 18.94 -15.66
C GLU A 104 -2.30 19.25 -16.46
N GLU A 105 -1.91 20.52 -16.64
CA GLU A 105 -0.93 20.84 -17.70
C GLU A 105 0.13 21.93 -17.40
N LYS A 106 0.53 22.16 -16.15
CA LYS A 106 1.71 23.02 -15.85
C LYS A 106 2.62 22.42 -14.79
N VAL A 107 3.36 21.37 -15.15
CA VAL A 107 4.48 20.86 -14.31
C VAL A 107 5.79 20.70 -15.10
N GLU A 108 5.82 20.93 -16.41
CA GLU A 108 7.08 20.79 -17.17
C GLU A 108 7.99 22.03 -17.16
N GLU A 109 7.51 23.20 -16.75
CA GLU A 109 8.30 24.45 -16.88
C GLU A 109 8.51 25.20 -15.55
N LYS A 110 8.84 24.49 -14.47
CA LYS A 110 9.36 25.14 -13.24
C LYS A 110 10.55 24.39 -12.63
N GLY A 111 11.35 23.75 -13.48
CA GLY A 111 12.63 23.18 -13.12
C GLY A 111 13.77 24.14 -13.40
N LYS A 112 13.83 25.31 -12.76
CA LYS A 112 15.07 26.06 -12.49
C LYS A 112 14.85 27.31 -11.62
N ALA A 113 15.71 27.41 -10.60
CA ALA A 113 16.05 28.55 -9.75
C ALA A 113 15.25 28.75 -8.43
N PRO A 114 15.89 29.30 -7.39
CA PRO A 114 17.06 28.71 -6.74
C PRO A 114 16.82 28.44 -5.25
N GLU A 115 17.64 27.52 -4.75
CA GLU A 115 17.87 27.22 -3.35
C GLU A 115 18.26 28.49 -2.56
N SER A 116 17.95 28.46 -1.25
CA SER A 116 18.45 29.32 -0.16
C SER A 116 17.62 30.57 0.24
N ALA A 117 16.67 30.36 1.16
CA ALA A 117 16.36 31.32 2.23
C ALA A 117 15.67 30.66 3.45
N ASP A 118 14.82 29.65 3.25
CA ASP A 118 14.03 29.02 4.34
C ASP A 118 14.55 27.64 4.81
N ARG A 119 15.84 27.53 5.16
CA ARG A 119 16.45 26.24 5.53
C ARG A 119 16.41 25.90 7.03
N LYS A 120 16.06 26.85 7.91
CA LYS A 120 16.10 26.62 9.37
C LYS A 120 14.76 26.18 9.99
N GLU A 121 13.61 26.59 9.47
CA GLU A 121 12.31 26.09 9.97
C GLU A 121 11.96 24.67 9.47
N LYS A 122 12.52 24.23 8.34
CA LYS A 122 12.25 22.89 7.76
C LYS A 122 12.85 21.70 8.51
N GLN A 123 13.85 21.91 9.39
CA GLN A 123 14.52 20.80 10.10
C GLN A 123 13.62 20.09 11.12
N GLY A 124 12.76 20.83 11.84
CA GLY A 124 11.82 20.25 12.80
C GLY A 124 10.68 19.47 12.12
N GLU A 125 10.22 19.96 10.96
CA GLU A 125 9.19 19.28 10.17
C GLU A 125 9.73 18.02 9.47
N ASP A 126 10.98 18.07 8.98
CA ASP A 126 11.62 16.94 8.31
C ASP A 126 11.92 15.77 9.27
N THR A 127 12.29 16.03 10.51
CA THR A 127 12.52 14.96 11.51
C THR A 127 11.23 14.23 11.87
N ASN A 128 10.13 14.96 12.10
CA ASN A 128 8.81 14.36 12.37
C ASN A 128 8.27 13.62 11.13
N ARG A 129 8.48 14.16 9.93
CA ARG A 129 8.10 13.49 8.67
C ARG A 129 8.87 12.19 8.46
N ARG A 130 10.19 12.17 8.71
CA ARG A 130 11.03 10.98 8.64
C ARG A 130 10.60 9.93 9.66
N ALA A 131 10.41 10.32 10.92
CA ALA A 131 9.96 9.41 11.97
C ALA A 131 8.59 8.78 11.63
N LYS A 132 7.65 9.56 11.06
CA LYS A 132 6.38 9.01 10.57
C LYS A 132 6.63 8.01 9.45
N MET A 133 7.36 8.37 8.40
CA MET A 133 7.66 7.46 7.28
C MET A 133 8.34 6.16 7.72
N GLU A 134 9.26 6.23 8.67
CA GLU A 134 9.92 5.06 9.23
C GLU A 134 8.94 4.14 9.96
N LYS A 135 7.98 4.70 10.74
CA LYS A 135 6.89 3.91 11.34
C LYS A 135 6.01 3.25 10.29
N PHE A 136 5.68 3.95 9.20
CA PHE A 136 4.95 3.35 8.08
C PHE A 136 5.75 2.20 7.47
N ARG A 137 7.05 2.41 7.23
CA ARG A 137 7.94 1.39 6.65
C ARG A 137 8.03 0.15 7.52
N LYS A 138 8.27 0.32 8.82
CA LYS A 138 8.41 -0.77 9.79
C LYS A 138 7.15 -1.64 9.87
N VAL A 139 5.96 -1.05 9.88
CA VAL A 139 4.71 -1.82 9.91
C VAL A 139 4.51 -2.62 8.62
N HIS A 140 4.91 -2.07 7.46
CA HIS A 140 4.86 -2.81 6.20
C HIS A 140 5.90 -3.93 6.16
N GLU A 141 7.12 -3.71 6.64
CA GLU A 141 8.15 -4.75 6.78
C GLU A 141 7.68 -5.87 7.72
N GLU A 142 7.13 -5.53 8.89
CA GLU A 142 6.55 -6.49 9.84
C GLU A 142 5.43 -7.31 9.19
N PHE A 143 4.57 -6.65 8.42
CA PHE A 143 3.49 -7.31 7.70
C PHE A 143 4.02 -8.27 6.63
N ASP A 144 4.93 -7.81 5.78
CA ASP A 144 5.49 -8.62 4.69
C ASP A 144 6.22 -9.84 5.25
N THR A 145 7.04 -9.66 6.30
CA THR A 145 7.68 -10.78 7.01
C THR A 145 6.65 -11.74 7.62
N ALA A 146 5.56 -11.24 8.21
CA ALA A 146 4.52 -12.10 8.77
C ALA A 146 3.78 -12.91 7.70
N ILE A 147 3.61 -12.36 6.49
CA ILE A 147 3.05 -13.08 5.34
C ILE A 147 4.03 -14.12 4.81
N GLU A 148 5.31 -13.77 4.64
CA GLU A 148 6.36 -14.68 4.16
C GLU A 148 6.56 -15.87 5.10
N THR A 149 6.44 -15.65 6.41
CA THR A 149 6.56 -16.69 7.44
C THR A 149 5.24 -17.37 7.79
N GLU A 150 4.14 -16.99 7.12
CA GLU A 150 2.77 -17.46 7.39
C GLU A 150 2.35 -17.38 8.88
N ASP A 151 2.91 -16.42 9.63
CA ASP A 151 2.72 -16.27 11.07
C ASP A 151 1.36 -15.63 11.37
N ALA A 152 0.34 -16.48 11.52
CA ALA A 152 -1.05 -16.08 11.77
C ALA A 152 -1.21 -15.13 12.98
N ALA A 153 -0.41 -15.31 14.03
CA ALA A 153 -0.48 -14.45 15.21
C ALA A 153 0.04 -13.04 14.89
N LYS A 154 1.20 -12.95 14.21
CA LYS A 154 1.75 -11.65 13.78
C LYS A 154 0.87 -10.95 12.75
N ILE A 155 0.30 -11.68 11.80
CA ILE A 155 -0.63 -11.09 10.82
C ILE A 155 -1.81 -10.44 11.55
N LYS A 156 -2.40 -11.15 12.53
CA LYS A 156 -3.50 -10.64 13.35
C LYS A 156 -3.12 -9.39 14.15
N GLU A 157 -1.88 -9.31 14.65
CA GLU A 157 -1.37 -8.16 15.40
C GLU A 157 -1.05 -6.94 14.52
N VAL A 158 -0.56 -7.17 13.30
CA VAL A 158 -0.12 -6.10 12.39
C VAL A 158 -1.28 -5.49 11.61
N LEU A 159 -2.34 -6.25 11.30
CA LEU A 159 -3.51 -5.76 10.56
C LEU A 159 -4.15 -4.50 11.20
N PRO A 160 -4.42 -4.44 12.52
CA PRO A 160 -4.92 -3.21 13.15
C PRO A 160 -4.00 -2.00 12.92
N LYS A 161 -2.67 -2.19 12.94
CA LYS A 161 -1.70 -1.11 12.68
C LYS A 161 -1.83 -0.59 11.24
N LEU A 162 -2.01 -1.50 10.27
CA LEU A 162 -2.22 -1.13 8.87
C LEU A 162 -3.55 -0.40 8.66
N LEU A 163 -4.61 -0.80 9.36
CA LEU A 163 -5.89 -0.11 9.31
C LEU A 163 -5.77 1.34 9.81
N GLU A 164 -5.09 1.57 10.93
CA GLU A 164 -4.83 2.91 11.45
C GLU A 164 -4.00 3.76 10.47
N GLN A 165 -2.99 3.17 9.84
CA GLN A 165 -2.23 3.83 8.78
C GLN A 165 -3.09 4.20 7.57
N LEU A 166 -4.07 3.36 7.23
CA LEU A 166 -4.99 3.61 6.15
C LEU A 166 -5.93 4.78 6.47
N LYS A 167 -6.50 4.81 7.69
CA LYS A 167 -7.30 5.93 8.20
C LYS A 167 -6.52 7.24 8.19
N ALA A 168 -5.31 7.25 8.71
CA ALA A 168 -4.46 8.44 8.72
C ALA A 168 -4.13 8.96 7.30
N LYS A 169 -4.05 8.06 6.31
CA LYS A 169 -3.91 8.45 4.89
C LYS A 169 -5.22 9.05 4.35
N ASN A 170 -6.39 8.49 4.70
CA ASN A 170 -7.70 9.04 4.33
C ASN A 170 -7.90 10.44 4.90
N GLU A 171 -7.60 10.67 6.18
CA GLU A 171 -7.70 11.99 6.80
C GLU A 171 -6.86 13.04 6.07
N ARG A 172 -5.63 12.70 5.68
CA ARG A 172 -4.77 13.59 4.89
C ARG A 172 -5.35 13.87 3.50
N MET A 173 -5.95 12.88 2.87
CA MET A 173 -6.62 13.07 1.58
C MET A 173 -7.84 13.98 1.72
N ALA A 174 -8.65 13.79 2.76
CA ALA A 174 -9.81 14.63 3.06
C ALA A 174 -9.39 16.08 3.32
N LYS A 175 -8.33 16.29 4.13
CA LYS A 175 -7.77 17.62 4.36
C LYS A 175 -7.32 18.29 3.06
N LYS A 176 -6.57 17.57 2.23
CA LYS A 176 -6.06 18.09 0.94
C LYS A 176 -7.20 18.42 -0.02
N LEU A 177 -8.25 17.61 -0.03
CA LEU A 177 -9.45 17.86 -0.82
C LEU A 177 -10.18 19.13 -0.34
N ALA A 178 -10.30 19.34 0.96
CA ALA A 178 -10.87 20.56 1.53
C ALA A 178 -10.05 21.81 1.18
N GLU A 179 -8.72 21.71 1.15
CA GLU A 179 -7.83 22.79 0.71
C GLU A 179 -7.96 23.10 -0.79
N THR A 180 -8.22 22.08 -1.62
CA THR A 180 -8.34 22.25 -3.08
C THR A 180 -9.69 22.82 -3.50
N LYS A 181 -10.74 22.64 -2.68
CA LYS A 181 -12.08 23.17 -2.92
C LYS A 181 -12.28 24.61 -2.37
N LYS A 182 -11.31 25.15 -1.63
CA LYS A 182 -11.32 26.54 -1.15
C LYS A 182 -10.83 27.48 -2.24
#